data_AF-A0AAU7QE45-F1
#
_entry.id   AF-A0AAU7QE45-F1
#
_cell.length_a   1.000
_cell.length_b   1.000
_cell.length_c   1.000
_cell.angle_alpha   90.00
_cell.angle_beta   90.00
_cell.angle_gamma   90.00
#
_symmetry.space_group_name_H-M   'P 1'
#
loop_
_entity.id
_entity.type
_entity.pdbx_description
1 polymer ?
#
loop_
_entity_poly.entity_id
_entity_poly.type
_entity_poly.pdbx_seq_one_letter_code
_entity_poly.pdbx_strand_id
1 'polypeptide(L)'
;MPPWTAVRVKVFSKGRPLRIWRKIWAWKPVNWKKTVARYNDLVKAKSDADFGKKAAYMIYPVKSGPFYAFETQVVSLSSIGGVRVNDRLQVTDINAKPVPGLYAVGNVAGGFLQRPLLSAL
;
A
#
# COMPACT_ATOMS: atom_id res chain seq x y z
N MET A 1 17.53 13.39 -5.52
CA MET A 1 16.42 12.96 -4.65
C MET A 1 16.86 13.02 -3.20
N PRO A 2 16.09 13.63 -2.27
CA PRO A 2 16.48 13.73 -0.87
C PRO A 2 16.53 12.36 -0.16
N PRO A 3 17.45 12.15 0.80
CA PRO A 3 17.74 10.84 1.39
C PRO A 3 16.61 10.26 2.27
N TRP A 4 15.59 11.05 2.61
CA TRP A 4 14.42 10.63 3.40
C TRP A 4 13.29 10.00 2.56
N THR A 5 13.36 10.10 1.24
CA THR A 5 12.34 9.55 0.32
C THR A 5 12.55 8.07 -0.02
N ALA A 6 13.61 7.44 0.51
CA ALA A 6 13.92 6.04 0.25
C ALA A 6 13.17 5.13 1.23
N VAL A 7 12.30 4.27 0.71
CA VAL A 7 11.80 3.09 1.45
C VAL A 7 13.02 2.23 1.77
N ARG A 8 13.46 2.22 3.03
CA ARG A 8 14.55 1.34 3.48
C ARG A 8 14.02 -0.09 3.56
N VAL A 9 14.13 -0.83 2.45
CA VAL A 9 13.88 -2.27 2.47
C VAL A 9 15.04 -2.93 3.20
N LYS A 10 14.89 -3.13 4.51
CA LYS A 10 15.81 -4.00 5.25
C LYS A 10 15.42 -5.44 4.95
N VAL A 11 16.06 -6.03 3.94
CA VAL A 11 16.00 -7.46 3.68
C VAL A 11 16.86 -8.15 4.73
N PHE A 12 16.24 -8.84 5.70
CA PHE A 12 16.99 -9.62 6.67
C PHE A 12 16.96 -11.11 6.27
N SER A 13 18.12 -11.69 5.99
CA SER A 13 18.26 -13.15 5.85
C SER A 13 19.24 -13.71 6.88
N LYS A 14 18.86 -14.91 7.37
CA LYS A 14 19.63 -15.91 8.13
C LYS A 14 20.00 -15.61 9.59
N GLY A 15 19.58 -16.54 10.48
CA GLY A 15 20.52 -17.13 11.44
C GLY A 15 20.15 -17.15 12.93
N ARG A 16 19.31 -16.26 13.48
CA ARG A 16 18.97 -16.32 14.92
C ARG A 16 17.51 -15.88 15.20
N PRO A 17 16.57 -16.82 15.41
CA PRO A 17 15.13 -16.51 15.52
C PRO A 17 14.71 -15.72 16.77
N LEU A 18 15.60 -15.41 17.72
CA LEU A 18 15.19 -14.85 19.03
C LEU A 18 15.70 -13.44 19.33
N ARG A 19 16.83 -13.00 18.77
CA ARG A 19 17.44 -11.70 19.14
C ARG A 19 16.97 -10.51 18.31
N ILE A 20 16.55 -10.77 17.06
CA ILE A 20 16.23 -9.74 16.07
C ILE A 20 14.78 -9.26 16.23
N TRP A 21 13.85 -10.19 16.49
CA TRP A 21 12.43 -9.90 16.69
C TRP A 21 12.20 -8.98 17.91
N ARG A 22 12.99 -9.13 18.98
CA ARG A 22 12.88 -8.26 20.17
C ARG A 22 13.18 -6.78 19.88
N LYS A 23 13.97 -6.47 18.84
CA LYS A 23 14.28 -5.09 18.44
C LYS A 23 13.23 -4.48 17.49
N ILE A 24 12.61 -5.30 16.63
CA ILE A 24 11.58 -4.83 15.67
C ILE A 24 10.25 -4.54 16.40
N TRP A 25 9.92 -5.32 17.43
CA TRP A 25 8.60 -5.30 18.09
C TRP A 25 8.60 -4.58 19.45
N ALA A 26 9.57 -3.71 19.72
CA ALA A 26 9.71 -3.02 21.01
C ALA A 26 8.55 -2.04 21.31
N TRP A 27 7.62 -1.81 20.38
CA TRP A 27 6.50 -0.87 20.54
C TRP A 27 5.18 -1.56 20.95
N LYS A 28 4.99 -2.85 20.64
CA LYS A 28 3.97 -3.76 21.22
C LYS A 28 4.46 -5.21 21.11
N PRO A 29 4.53 -5.98 22.20
CA PRO A 29 4.99 -7.37 22.15
C PRO A 29 3.91 -8.26 21.54
N VAL A 30 3.80 -8.28 20.21
CA VAL A 30 2.97 -9.26 19.49
C VAL A 30 3.69 -10.60 19.51
N ASN A 31 3.01 -11.64 19.97
CA ASN A 31 3.53 -13.01 19.94
C ASN A 31 3.44 -13.57 18.51
N TRP A 32 4.45 -13.24 17.69
CA TRP A 32 4.50 -13.62 16.27
C TRP A 32 4.36 -15.12 16.04
N LYS A 33 4.82 -15.97 16.96
CA LYS A 33 4.66 -17.43 16.86
C LYS A 33 3.19 -17.82 16.90
N LYS A 34 2.40 -17.21 17.80
CA LYS A 34 0.94 -17.43 17.86
C LYS A 34 0.26 -16.92 16.60
N THR A 35 0.66 -15.75 16.09
CA THR A 35 0.11 -15.19 14.85
C THR A 35 0.40 -16.10 13.65
N VAL A 36 1.62 -16.62 13.52
CA VAL A 36 2.01 -17.55 12.45
C VAL A 36 1.25 -18.87 12.56
N ALA A 37 1.12 -19.43 13.77
CA ALA A 37 0.34 -20.64 14.00
C ALA A 37 -1.13 -20.44 13.59
N ARG A 38 -1.76 -19.35 14.06
CA ARG A 38 -3.14 -18.99 13.70
C ARG A 38 -3.30 -18.84 12.19
N TYR A 39 -2.41 -18.10 11.52
CA TYR A 39 -2.47 -17.94 10.07
C TYR A 39 -2.34 -19.28 9.33
N ASN A 40 -1.49 -20.20 9.79
CA ASN A 40 -1.37 -21.53 9.21
C ASN A 40 -2.64 -22.37 9.34
N ASP A 41 -3.38 -22.23 10.45
CA ASP A 41 -4.67 -22.90 10.64
C ASP A 41 -5.74 -22.32 9.70
N LEU A 42 -5.77 -20.99 9.55
CA LEU A 42 -6.67 -20.31 8.61
C LEU A 42 -6.39 -20.72 7.15
N VAL A 43 -5.11 -20.84 6.77
CA VAL A 43 -4.70 -21.36 5.46
C VAL A 43 -5.20 -22.78 5.25
N LYS A 44 -5.07 -23.66 6.26
CA LYS A 44 -5.57 -25.04 6.19
C LYS A 44 -7.09 -25.08 6.05
N ALA A 45 -7.80 -24.21 6.75
CA ALA A 45 -9.26 -24.08 6.69
C ALA A 45 -9.76 -23.41 5.40
N LYS A 46 -8.87 -22.80 4.61
CA LYS A 46 -9.21 -21.96 3.45
C LYS A 46 -10.21 -20.84 3.78
N SER A 47 -10.16 -20.33 5.00
CA SER A 47 -11.06 -19.27 5.47
C SER A 47 -10.33 -18.40 6.48
N ASP A 48 -10.24 -17.10 6.19
CA ASP A 48 -9.69 -16.10 7.10
C ASP A 48 -10.82 -15.41 7.87
N ALA A 49 -11.16 -15.97 9.03
CA ALA A 49 -12.17 -15.40 9.92
C ALA A 49 -11.71 -14.12 10.63
N ASP A 50 -10.41 -13.80 10.58
CA ASP A 50 -9.85 -12.69 11.34
C ASP A 50 -9.89 -11.40 10.50
N PHE A 51 -9.57 -11.48 9.20
CA PHE A 51 -9.50 -10.30 8.31
C PHE A 51 -10.19 -10.46 6.95
N GLY A 52 -10.81 -11.61 6.67
CA GLY A 52 -11.58 -11.82 5.44
C GLY A 52 -10.74 -11.98 4.17
N LYS A 53 -9.45 -12.33 4.28
CA LYS A 53 -8.64 -12.69 3.12
C LYS A 53 -9.29 -13.84 2.34
N LYS A 54 -9.52 -13.63 1.04
CA LYS A 54 -10.14 -14.65 0.18
C LYS A 54 -9.29 -15.92 0.13
N ALA A 55 -9.95 -17.08 0.15
CA ALA A 55 -9.33 -18.40 0.08
C ALA A 55 -8.31 -18.55 -1.07
N ALA A 56 -8.61 -17.95 -2.23
CA ALA A 56 -7.72 -17.96 -3.40
C ALA A 56 -6.34 -17.33 -3.14
N TYR A 57 -6.19 -16.48 -2.12
CA TYR A 57 -4.91 -15.86 -1.73
C TYR A 57 -4.25 -16.53 -0.52
N MET A 58 -4.87 -17.56 0.05
CA MET A 58 -4.40 -18.30 1.22
C MET A 58 -3.75 -19.62 0.82
N ILE A 59 -2.80 -19.53 -0.12
CA ILE A 59 -2.17 -20.71 -0.74
C ILE A 59 -0.96 -21.18 0.07
N TYR A 60 -0.20 -20.24 0.63
CA TYR A 60 1.11 -20.51 1.22
C TYR A 60 1.09 -20.35 2.74
N PRO A 61 1.21 -21.46 3.51
CA PRO A 61 1.42 -21.39 4.95
C PRO A 61 2.87 -21.02 5.26
N VAL A 62 3.10 -20.34 6.39
CA VAL A 62 4.42 -19.96 6.88
C VAL A 62 4.95 -21.07 7.80
N LYS A 63 5.59 -22.09 7.23
CA LYS A 63 6.03 -23.30 7.95
C LYS A 63 7.53 -23.57 7.88
N SER A 64 8.13 -23.47 6.70
CA SER A 64 9.54 -23.82 6.48
C SER A 64 10.36 -22.57 6.24
N GLY A 65 11.48 -22.44 6.97
CA GLY A 65 12.42 -21.34 6.81
C GLY A 65 13.29 -21.48 5.55
N PRO A 66 14.11 -20.46 5.24
CA PRO A 66 14.34 -19.24 6.03
C PRO A 66 13.14 -18.28 6.00
N PHE A 67 12.86 -17.66 7.15
CA PHE A 67 11.80 -16.65 7.27
C PHE A 67 12.35 -15.25 6.98
N TYR A 68 11.54 -14.43 6.32
CA TYR A 68 11.85 -13.06 5.98
C TYR A 68 10.81 -12.12 6.56
N ALA A 69 11.23 -10.91 6.92
CA ALA A 69 10.35 -9.83 7.34
C ALA A 69 10.89 -8.51 6.82
N PHE A 70 9.99 -7.59 6.52
CA PHE A 70 10.30 -6.25 6.04
C PHE A 70 9.62 -5.22 6.94
N GLU A 71 10.34 -4.15 7.25
CA GLU A 71 9.77 -2.98 7.90
C GLU A 71 9.09 -2.15 6.81
N THR A 72 7.77 -1.92 6.93
CA THR A 72 7.00 -1.13 5.97
C THR A 72 6.43 0.11 6.65
N GLN A 73 6.25 1.17 5.86
CA GLN A 73 5.63 2.42 6.28
C GLN A 73 4.59 2.82 5.24
N VAL A 74 3.59 3.59 5.66
CA VAL A 74 2.64 4.19 4.73
C VAL A 74 3.38 5.24 3.92
N VAL A 75 3.35 5.12 2.60
CA VAL A 75 3.90 6.09 1.66
C VAL A 75 2.81 6.56 0.72
N SER A 76 2.78 7.85 0.41
CA SER A 76 1.88 8.37 -0.62
C SER A 76 2.49 8.12 -1.99
N LEU A 77 1.79 7.38 -2.86
CA LEU A 77 2.25 7.11 -4.23
C LEU A 77 1.99 8.28 -5.18
N SER A 78 1.08 9.18 -4.81
CA SER A 78 0.71 10.37 -5.58
C SER A 78 0.13 11.45 -4.68
N SER A 79 -0.03 12.66 -5.21
CA SER A 79 -0.95 13.66 -4.68
C SER A 79 -2.34 13.39 -5.23
N ILE A 80 -3.36 13.45 -4.37
CA ILE A 80 -4.76 13.30 -4.79
C ILE A 80 -5.25 14.53 -5.59
N GLY A 81 -4.51 15.65 -5.58
CA GLY A 81 -4.85 16.89 -6.30
C GLY A 81 -4.20 17.07 -7.67
N GLY A 82 -4.48 18.21 -8.29
CA GLY A 82 -3.90 18.63 -9.57
C GLY A 82 -4.65 19.82 -10.17
N VAL A 83 -4.19 20.28 -11.33
CA VAL A 83 -4.85 21.33 -12.11
C VAL A 83 -6.07 20.73 -12.79
N ARG A 84 -7.25 21.38 -12.70
CA ARG A 84 -8.48 20.87 -13.32
C ARG A 84 -8.34 20.78 -14.83
N VAL A 85 -8.60 19.60 -15.39
CA VAL A 85 -8.66 19.37 -16.83
C VAL A 85 -10.06 18.93 -17.28
N ASN A 86 -10.38 19.13 -18.57
CA ASN A 86 -11.55 18.51 -19.20
C ASN A 86 -11.24 17.09 -19.73
N ASP A 87 -12.22 16.47 -20.39
CA ASP A 87 -12.13 15.14 -21.02
C ASP A 87 -11.07 15.03 -22.14
N ARG A 88 -10.56 16.17 -22.63
CA ARG A 88 -9.48 16.28 -23.62
C ARG A 88 -8.13 16.65 -23.00
N LEU A 89 -8.00 16.58 -21.68
CA LEU A 89 -6.78 16.91 -20.93
C LEU A 89 -6.34 18.37 -21.05
N GLN A 90 -7.24 19.26 -21.46
CA GLN A 90 -6.99 20.71 -21.51
C GLN A 90 -7.17 21.29 -20.11
N VAL A 91 -6.22 22.11 -19.66
CA VAL A 91 -6.35 22.85 -18.41
C VAL A 91 -7.50 23.83 -18.50
N THR A 92 -8.27 23.93 -17.43
CA THR A 92 -9.41 24.85 -17.33
C THR A 92 -9.13 26.00 -16.36
N ASP A 93 -9.68 27.18 -16.66
CA ASP A 93 -9.73 28.31 -15.74
C ASP A 93 -10.72 28.07 -14.58
N ILE A 94 -10.99 29.07 -13.75
CA ILE A 94 -11.98 28.94 -12.64
C ILE A 94 -13.42 28.72 -13.13
N ASN A 95 -13.75 29.15 -14.35
CA ASN A 95 -15.07 29.04 -14.97
C ASN A 95 -15.25 27.77 -15.83
N ALA A 96 -14.32 26.82 -15.73
CA ALA A 96 -14.29 25.56 -16.48
C ALA A 96 -14.09 25.75 -17.99
N LYS A 97 -13.56 26.89 -18.43
CA LYS A 97 -13.22 27.15 -19.83
C LYS A 97 -11.79 26.67 -20.12
N PRO A 98 -11.54 26.01 -21.26
CA PRO A 98 -10.21 25.55 -21.61
C PRO A 98 -9.28 26.74 -21.86
N VAL A 99 -8.06 26.64 -21.32
CA VAL A 99 -6.97 27.58 -21.61
C VAL A 99 -6.28 27.13 -22.91
N PRO A 100 -6.30 27.95 -23.99
CA PRO A 100 -5.74 27.54 -25.27
C PRO A 100 -4.26 27.13 -25.19
N GLY A 101 -3.94 25.97 -25.74
CA GLY A 101 -2.56 25.45 -25.80
C GLY A 101 -2.04 24.82 -24.50
N LEU A 102 -2.81 24.84 -23.40
CA LEU A 102 -2.37 24.32 -22.11
C LEU A 102 -3.03 22.97 -21.77
N TYR A 103 -2.19 21.96 -21.55
CA TYR A 103 -2.59 20.59 -21.25
C TYR A 103 -1.88 20.08 -20.00
N ALA A 104 -2.52 19.21 -19.24
CA ALA A 104 -1.95 18.57 -18.06
C ALA A 104 -2.31 17.07 -18.04
N VAL A 105 -1.34 16.22 -17.71
CA VAL A 105 -1.49 14.75 -17.74
C VAL A 105 -0.82 14.10 -16.52
N GLY A 106 -1.25 12.89 -16.17
CA GLY A 106 -0.69 12.15 -15.02
C GLY A 106 -1.02 12.80 -13.68
N ASN A 107 -0.10 12.72 -12.71
CA ASN A 107 -0.36 13.15 -11.33
C ASN A 107 -0.58 14.67 -11.15
N VAL A 108 -0.24 15.49 -12.16
CA VAL A 108 -0.52 16.94 -12.13
C VAL A 108 -1.93 17.27 -12.63
N ALA A 109 -2.60 16.35 -13.33
CA ALA A 109 -3.97 16.52 -13.79
C ALA A 109 -4.97 16.18 -12.67
N GLY A 110 -5.74 17.19 -12.26
CA GLY A 110 -6.80 17.06 -11.27
C GLY A 110 -8.09 16.52 -11.87
N GLY A 111 -8.90 15.83 -11.06
CA GLY A 111 -10.23 15.33 -11.42
C GLY A 111 -10.32 13.82 -11.66
N PHE A 112 -9.22 13.13 -11.97
CA PHE A 112 -9.26 11.66 -12.15
C PHE A 112 -9.36 10.90 -10.82
N LEU A 113 -8.58 11.29 -9.81
CA LEU A 113 -8.56 10.66 -8.48
C LEU A 113 -9.46 11.38 -7.45
N GLN A 114 -9.98 12.56 -7.79
CA GLN A 114 -10.83 13.39 -6.93
C GLN A 114 -12.28 13.33 -7.39
N ARG A 115 -13.01 12.36 -6.84
CA ARG A 115 -14.46 12.09 -7.04
C ARG A 115 -14.89 11.73 -8.47
N PRO A 116 -15.78 10.72 -8.65
CA PRO A 116 -16.49 10.55 -9.89
C PRO A 116 -17.41 11.77 -10.11
N LEU A 117 -17.62 12.13 -11.37
CA LEU A 117 -18.58 13.12 -11.84
C LEU A 117 -19.99 12.81 -11.31
N LEU A 118 -20.32 13.24 -10.09
CA LEU A 118 -21.69 13.30 -9.55
C LEU A 118 -22.41 14.57 -10.03
N SER A 119 -22.03 15.13 -11.18
CA SER A 119 -22.69 16.27 -11.81
C SER A 119 -23.42 15.89 -13.09
N ALA A 120 -23.85 14.63 -13.23
CA ALA A 120 -24.65 14.15 -14.36
C ALA A 120 -25.88 13.30 -13.94
N LEU A 121 -26.37 13.52 -12.72
CA LEU A 121 -27.72 13.17 -12.24
C LEU A 121 -28.23 14.36 -11.40
#